data_AF-A0A9D7S100-F1
#
_entry.id   AF-A0A9D7S100-F1
#
_cell.length_a   1.000
_cell.length_b   1.000
_cell.length_c   1.000
_cell.angle_alpha   90.00
_cell.angle_beta   90.00
_cell.angle_gamma   90.00
#
_symmetry.space_group_name_H-M   'P 1'
#
loop_
_entity.id
_entity.type
_entity.pdbx_description
1 polymer ?
#
loop_
_entity_poly.entity_id
_entity_poly.type
_entity_poly.pdbx_seq_one_letter_code
_entity_poly.pdbx_strand_id
1 'polypeptide(L)'
;MRLLHDDTAEILLNVPRYQFGWQRDFFLAQPRRVALDRLDATQLEVQCEFANPGAEPVYGGYGSKEEMCYNFSLLALAKGEDHKDSARKPAP
;
A
#
# COMPACT_ATOMS: atom_id res chain seq x y z
N MET A 1 3.52 -1.88 -3.29
CA MET A 1 3.40 -1.04 -2.07
C MET A 1 4.39 -1.54 -1.05
N ARG A 2 5.19 -0.62 -0.52
CA ARG A 2 6.23 -0.92 0.47
C ARG A 2 6.06 -0.04 1.70
N LEU A 3 6.38 -0.59 2.86
CA LEU A 3 6.54 0.18 4.09
C LEU A 3 8.03 0.38 4.31
N LEU A 4 8.45 1.64 4.43
CA LEU A 4 9.79 2.02 4.85
C LEU A 4 9.72 2.41 6.32
N HIS A 5 10.52 1.77 7.16
CA HIS A 5 10.55 2.01 8.60
C HIS A 5 11.96 1.74 9.15
N ASP A 6 12.56 2.72 9.82
CA ASP A 6 13.89 2.61 10.45
C ASP A 6 14.95 1.95 9.54
N ASP A 7 15.10 2.49 8.33
CA ASP A 7 16.01 2.02 7.26
C ASP A 7 15.70 0.64 6.67
N THR A 8 14.63 -0.02 7.12
CA THR A 8 14.15 -1.28 6.55
C THR A 8 13.01 -1.05 5.56
N ALA A 9 12.94 -1.90 4.54
CA ALA A 9 11.87 -1.89 3.55
C ALA A 9 11.14 -3.22 3.51
N GLU A 10 9.83 -3.19 3.72
CA GLU A 10 8.95 -4.35 3.64
C GLU A 10 8.00 -4.22 2.45
N ILE A 11 7.83 -5.29 1.66
CA ILE A 11 6.78 -5.34 0.62
C ILE A 11 5.46 -5.74 1.28
N LEU A 12 4.50 -4.81 1.33
CA LEU A 12 3.18 -5.05 1.91
C LEU A 12 2.19 -5.65 0.91
N LEU A 13 2.26 -5.19 -0.34
CA LEU A 13 1.40 -5.66 -1.43
C LEU A 13 2.17 -5.61 -2.74
N ASN A 14 2.18 -6.74 -3.46
CA ASN A 14 2.72 -6.86 -4.80
C ASN A 14 1.65 -7.41 -5.73
N VAL A 15 1.28 -6.66 -6.77
CA VAL A 15 0.31 -7.05 -7.79
C VAL A 15 1.01 -7.06 -9.15
N PRO A 16 1.78 -8.11 -9.48
CA PRO A 16 2.71 -8.10 -10.62
C PRO A 16 2.04 -8.13 -11.99
N ARG A 17 0.74 -8.45 -12.06
CA ARG A 17 -0.04 -8.51 -13.30
C ARG A 17 -1.33 -7.72 -13.13
N TYR A 18 -1.20 -6.49 -12.64
CA TYR A 18 -2.34 -5.61 -12.46
C TYR A 18 -3.09 -5.42 -13.79
N GLN A 19 -4.43 -5.53 -13.75
CA GLN A 19 -5.30 -5.21 -14.87
C GLN A 19 -6.30 -4.16 -14.40
N PHE A 20 -6.63 -3.19 -15.28
CA PHE A 20 -7.50 -2.08 -14.90
C PHE A 20 -8.90 -2.53 -14.45
N GLY A 21 -9.42 -3.64 -14.99
CA GLY A 21 -10.67 -4.26 -14.52
C GLY A 21 -10.60 -4.91 -13.13
N TRP A 22 -9.42 -4.93 -12.50
CA TRP A 22 -9.20 -5.47 -11.15
C TRP A 22 -9.08 -4.37 -10.09
N GLN A 23 -9.54 -3.15 -10.37
CA GLN A 23 -9.71 -2.12 -9.35
C GLN A 23 -10.67 -2.64 -8.27
N ARG A 24 -10.11 -3.00 -7.13
CA ARG A 24 -10.81 -3.52 -5.95
C ARG A 24 -9.94 -3.34 -4.72
N ASP A 25 -10.54 -3.59 -3.57
CA ASP A 25 -9.81 -3.61 -2.32
C ASP A 25 -8.97 -4.90 -2.21
N PHE A 26 -7.70 -4.73 -1.84
CA PHE A 26 -6.81 -5.82 -1.50
C PHE A 26 -6.51 -5.77 0.01
N PHE A 27 -6.59 -6.92 0.66
CA PHE A 27 -6.25 -7.04 2.07
C PHE A 27 -4.77 -7.40 2.22
N LEU A 28 -4.13 -6.81 3.23
CA LEU A 28 -2.80 -7.25 3.65
C LEU A 28 -2.91 -8.65 4.26
N ALA A 29 -1.93 -9.52 3.98
CA ALA A 29 -1.87 -10.85 4.59
C ALA A 29 -1.80 -10.76 6.13
N GLN A 30 -1.16 -9.71 6.63
CA GLN A 30 -1.15 -9.33 8.04
C GLN A 30 -1.26 -7.81 8.15
N PRO A 31 -2.07 -7.27 9.08
CA PRO A 31 -2.10 -5.84 9.32
C PRO A 31 -0.74 -5.37 9.83
N ARG A 32 -0.35 -4.16 9.42
CA ARG A 32 0.82 -3.48 9.95
C ARG A 32 0.40 -2.38 10.91
N ARG A 33 1.06 -2.35 12.06
CA ARG A 33 0.87 -1.33 13.08
C ARG A 33 2.10 -0.46 13.09
N VAL A 34 1.89 0.84 13.08
CA VAL A 34 2.95 1.84 13.21
C VAL A 34 2.69 2.55 14.53
N ALA A 35 3.70 2.55 15.41
CA ALA A 35 3.60 3.28 16.68
C ALA A 35 3.55 4.78 16.40
N LEU A 36 2.77 5.52 17.19
CA LEU A 36 2.51 6.93 16.94
C LEU A 36 3.80 7.77 16.97
N ASP A 37 4.73 7.43 17.85
CA ASP A 37 6.05 8.06 18.01
C ASP A 37 7.03 7.72 16.86
N ARG A 38 6.69 6.76 16.00
CA ARG A 38 7.48 6.38 14.82
C ARG A 38 6.79 6.74 13.50
N LEU A 39 5.63 7.41 13.55
CA LEU A 39 4.86 7.72 12.35
C LEU A 39 5.65 8.63 11.39
N ASP A 40 6.36 9.63 11.91
CA ASP A 40 7.17 10.57 11.11
C ASP A 40 8.36 9.89 10.41
N ALA A 41 8.85 8.78 10.98
CA ALA A 41 9.92 7.97 10.41
C ALA A 41 9.42 6.86 9.47
N THR A 42 8.11 6.79 9.23
CA THR A 42 7.47 5.74 8.44
C THR A 42 6.95 6.30 7.13
N GLN A 43 7.27 5.64 6.02
CA GLN A 43 6.77 6.02 4.69
C GLN A 43 6.07 4.84 4.02
N LEU A 44 4.95 5.14 3.36
CA LEU A 44 4.26 4.20 2.49
C LEU A 44 4.60 4.54 1.04
N GLU A 45 5.41 3.69 0.40
CA GLU A 45 5.84 3.87 -0.97
C GLU A 45 4.96 3.07 -1.94
N VAL A 46 4.57 3.74 -3.03
CA VAL A 46 3.81 3.14 -4.12
C VAL A 46 4.65 3.25 -5.39
N GLN A 47 4.84 2.12 -6.06
CA GLN A 47 5.51 2.04 -7.34
C GLN A 47 4.55 1.37 -8.33
N CYS A 48 4.39 1.99 -9.50
CA CYS A 48 3.65 1.44 -10.62
C CYS A 48 4.62 1.22 -11.78
N GLU A 49 4.39 0.16 -12.54
CA GLU A 49 5.06 -0.10 -13.80
C GLU A 49 4.07 0.17 -14.94
N PHE A 50 4.48 0.95 -15.92
CA PHE A 50 3.66 1.35 -17.05
C PHE A 50 4.22 0.78 -18.35
N ALA A 51 3.34 0.32 -19.23
CA ALA A 51 3.68 -0.03 -20.60
C ALA A 51 3.10 1.05 -21.54
N ASN A 52 3.97 1.78 -22.23
CA ASN A 52 3.57 2.75 -23.26
C ASN A 52 4.00 2.23 -24.64
N PRO A 53 3.18 1.44 -25.34
CA PRO A 53 3.50 0.93 -26.68
C PRO A 53 3.31 2.00 -27.78
N GLY A 54 2.78 3.18 -27.45
CA GLY A 54 2.59 4.28 -28.39
C GLY A 54 3.89 5.02 -28.72
N ALA A 55 3.85 5.84 -29.77
CA ALA A 55 4.98 6.69 -30.16
C ALA A 55 5.08 7.99 -29.35
N GLU A 56 3.95 8.45 -28.79
CA GLU A 56 3.87 9.71 -28.06
C GLU A 56 4.11 9.50 -26.55
N PRO A 57 4.74 10.48 -25.86
CA PRO A 57 4.85 10.44 -24.41
C PRO A 57 3.46 10.56 -23.77
N VAL A 58 3.27 9.80 -22.69
CA VAL A 58 2.06 9.88 -21.84
C VAL A 58 2.46 10.49 -20.51
N TYR A 59 1.68 11.46 -20.05
CA TYR A 59 1.93 12.20 -18.81
C TYR A 59 0.88 11.88 -17.75
N GLY A 60 1.16 12.29 -16.51
CA GLY A 60 0.20 12.18 -15.42
C GLY A 60 -0.92 13.21 -15.54
N GLY A 61 -2.17 12.78 -15.32
CA GLY A 61 -3.33 13.65 -15.37
C GLY A 61 -4.66 12.92 -15.15
N TYR A 62 -5.77 13.60 -15.42
CA TYR A 62 -7.13 13.10 -15.13
C TYR A 62 -7.89 12.64 -16.37
N GLY A 63 -7.39 12.95 -17.56
CA GLY A 63 -7.98 12.58 -18.84
C GLY A 63 -7.72 11.12 -19.20
N SER A 64 -8.54 10.58 -20.11
CA SER A 64 -8.41 9.19 -20.58
C SER A 64 -7.17 8.91 -21.44
N LYS A 65 -6.41 9.95 -21.80
CA LYS A 65 -5.13 9.85 -22.52
C LYS A 65 -3.91 10.04 -21.61
N GLU A 66 -4.14 10.20 -20.31
CA GLU A 66 -3.15 10.44 -19.29
C GLU A 66 -3.10 9.24 -18.33
N GLU A 67 -2.02 9.12 -17.56
CA GLU A 67 -1.82 8.00 -16.64
C GLU A 67 -1.92 8.43 -15.17
N MET A 68 -2.21 7.46 -14.31
CA MET A 68 -2.31 7.67 -12.88
C MET A 68 -1.67 6.51 -12.10
N CYS A 69 -0.80 6.83 -11.13
CA CYS A 69 -0.32 5.88 -10.13
C CYS A 69 -0.79 6.34 -8.75
N TYR A 70 -1.79 5.66 -8.19
CA TYR A 70 -2.27 5.96 -6.84
C TYR A 70 -2.61 4.69 -6.07
N ASN A 71 -2.62 4.84 -4.75
CA ASN A 71 -3.08 3.82 -3.82
C ASN A 71 -4.06 4.47 -2.85
N PHE A 72 -5.23 3.85 -2.68
CA PHE A 72 -6.12 4.15 -1.58
C PHE A 72 -5.76 3.20 -0.42
N SER A 73 -5.22 3.77 0.65
CA SER A 73 -4.90 3.04 1.87
C SER A 73 -5.96 3.25 2.93
N LEU A 74 -6.57 2.16 3.38
CA LEU A 74 -7.51 2.17 4.50
C LEU A 74 -6.72 2.00 5.81
N LEU A 75 -6.76 3.03 6.64
CA LEU A 75 -6.03 3.09 7.92
C LEU A 75 -7.04 3.23 9.06
N ALA A 76 -6.75 2.59 10.19
CA ALA A 76 -7.53 2.74 11.42
C ALA A 76 -6.63 3.25 12.54
N LEU A 77 -7.10 4.26 13.26
CA LEU A 77 -6.46 4.72 14.48
C LEU A 77 -6.96 3.86 15.65
N ALA A 78 -6.06 3.16 16.31
CA ALA A 78 -6.38 2.50 17.57
C ALA A 78 -6.51 3.57 18.66
N LYS A 79 -7.70 3.70 19.25
CA LYS A 79 -7.91 4.49 20.48
C LYS A 79 -7.53 3.56 21.66
N GLY A 80 -6.63 3.99 22.55
CA GLY A 80 -5.95 3.17 23.58
C GLY A 80 -6.86 2.24 24.41
N GLU A 81 -6.38 1.20 25.10
CA GLU A 81 -5.09 0.96 25.77
C GLU A 81 -4.11 0.04 25.01
N ASP A 82 -2.82 0.15 25.34
CA ASP A 82 -1.80 -0.86 25.05
C ASP A 82 -2.28 -2.25 25.47
N HIS A 83 -2.41 -3.17 24.51
CA HIS A 83 -2.70 -4.56 24.85
C HIS A 83 -1.78 -5.50 24.09
N LYS A 84 -0.79 -5.95 24.86
CA LYS A 84 -0.06 -7.23 24.79
C LYS A 84 -0.50 -8.12 23.64
N ASP A 85 0.49 -8.51 22.83
CA ASP A 85 0.48 -9.73 22.04
C ASP A 85 -0.21 -10.86 22.81
N SER A 86 -1.47 -11.10 22.48
CA SER A 86 -2.13 -12.37 22.73
C SER A 86 -2.32 -13.00 21.37
N ALA A 87 -1.43 -13.94 21.10
CA ALA A 87 -1.49 -14.86 19.97
C ALA A 87 -2.94 -15.26 19.72
N ARG A 88 -3.49 -14.80 18.58
CA ARG A 88 -4.79 -15.24 18.10
C ARG A 88 -4.65 -16.71 17.72
N LYS A 89 -5.01 -17.62 18.64
CA LYS A 89 -5.14 -19.05 18.35
C LYS A 89 -6.15 -19.23 17.20
N PRO A 90 -5.93 -20.13 16.23
CA PRO A 90 -6.94 -20.43 15.22
C PRO A 90 -8.14 -21.10 15.90
N ALA A 91 -9.34 -20.69 15.47
CA ALA A 91 -10.61 -21.28 15.88
C ALA A 91 -10.75 -22.72 15.35
N PRO A 92 -11.55 -23.58 16.03
CA PRO A 92 -11.64 -25.02 15.77
C PRO A 92 -12.23 -25.38 14.39
#